data_AF-A0A8S3J8T8-F1
#
_entry.id   AF-A0A8S3J8T8-F1
#
_cell.length_a   1.000
_cell.length_b   1.000
_cell.length_c   1.000
_cell.angle_alpha   90.00
_cell.angle_beta   90.00
_cell.angle_gamma   90.00
#
_symmetry.space_group_name_H-M   'P 1'
#
loop_
_entity.id
_entity.type
_entity.pdbx_description
1 polymer ?
#
loop_
_entity_poly.entity_id
_entity_poly.type
_entity_poly.pdbx_seq_one_letter_code
_entity_poly.pdbx_strand_id
1 'polypeptide(L)'
;MAYNNDYEIEISDDSEATTATTDVESSSFRDKPATNIKEKKISSSKSKRRCIFNQQWLKDPKYAPFLRECRANKYFAHCSICKSNFSISNGGVYLINRHIEFANHKRFAEIQAKKNSRSICDFIPPSSALTKLTAAELSLVYHGVRHGYSYISQSCTVDLLKKIFNESEIGQNISCGKTKARELSVNVLGELILSIVLLVLGNKIN
;
A
#
# COMPACT_ATOMS: atom_id res chain seq x y z
N MET A 1 1.24 -20.42 -49.68
CA MET A 1 1.60 -18.99 -49.80
C MET A 1 2.48 -18.64 -48.61
N ALA A 2 3.78 -18.58 -48.82
CA ALA A 2 4.75 -18.21 -47.78
C ALA A 2 4.80 -16.69 -47.69
N TYR A 3 4.49 -16.13 -46.52
CA TYR A 3 4.75 -14.73 -46.20
C TYR A 3 6.01 -14.70 -45.34
N ASN A 4 7.15 -14.41 -45.98
CA ASN A 4 8.36 -13.99 -45.29
C ASN A 4 8.14 -12.54 -44.86
N ASN A 5 8.28 -12.27 -43.58
CA ASN A 5 8.42 -10.91 -43.07
C ASN A 5 9.50 -10.96 -42.01
N ASP A 6 10.74 -10.78 -42.47
CA ASP A 6 11.93 -10.68 -41.65
C ASP A 6 11.87 -9.35 -40.89
N TYR A 7 11.61 -9.45 -39.59
CA TYR A 7 11.77 -8.35 -38.66
C TYR A 7 12.56 -8.92 -37.46
N GLU A 8 13.87 -9.03 -37.65
CA GLU A 8 14.80 -9.30 -36.56
C GLU A 8 14.83 -8.08 -35.64
N ILE A 9 14.38 -8.25 -34.40
CA ILE A 9 14.61 -7.30 -33.31
C ILE A 9 15.66 -7.96 -32.41
N GLU A 10 16.90 -7.51 -32.55
CA GLU A 10 17.97 -7.82 -31.60
C GLU A 10 17.63 -7.19 -30.24
N ILE A 11 17.46 -8.02 -29.21
CA ILE A 11 17.37 -7.58 -27.82
C ILE A 11 18.73 -7.88 -27.20
N SER A 12 19.52 -6.83 -26.99
CA SER A 12 20.75 -6.85 -26.20
C SER A 12 20.41 -6.91 -24.71
N ASP A 13 20.67 -8.06 -24.10
CA ASP A 13 20.67 -8.27 -22.65
C ASP A 13 21.99 -7.74 -22.05
N ASP A 14 21.92 -6.66 -21.28
CA ASP A 14 22.98 -6.26 -20.35
C ASP A 14 22.39 -6.06 -18.95
N SER A 15 22.41 -7.13 -18.16
CA SER A 15 22.15 -7.12 -16.73
C SER A 15 23.48 -7.07 -15.97
N GLU A 16 23.84 -5.91 -15.45
CA GLU A 16 24.97 -5.78 -14.52
C GLU A 16 24.46 -5.45 -13.12
N ALA A 17 24.57 -6.45 -12.23
CA ALA A 17 24.27 -6.36 -10.82
C ALA A 17 25.39 -5.58 -10.11
N THR A 18 25.04 -4.47 -9.47
CA THR A 18 25.95 -3.74 -8.58
C THR A 18 25.47 -3.90 -7.13
N THR A 19 26.21 -4.73 -6.40
CA THR A 19 26.12 -4.91 -4.95
C THR A 19 26.79 -3.73 -4.26
N ALA A 20 26.01 -2.88 -3.59
CA ALA A 20 26.51 -1.85 -2.68
C ALA A 20 26.35 -2.31 -1.24
N THR A 21 27.47 -2.76 -0.65
CA THR A 21 27.67 -2.89 0.79
C THR A 21 27.84 -1.51 1.40
N THR A 22 27.10 -1.20 2.47
CA THR A 22 27.37 -0.04 3.32
C THR A 22 27.42 -0.48 4.78
N ASP A 23 28.55 -0.15 5.38
CA ASP A 23 28.97 -0.43 6.74
C ASP A 23 28.05 0.20 7.80
N VAL A 24 27.73 -0.56 8.86
CA VAL A 24 27.15 -0.03 10.09
C VAL A 24 28.17 -0.20 11.20
N GLU A 25 28.93 0.87 11.44
CA GLU A 25 29.72 1.04 12.66
C GLU A 25 28.80 1.15 13.87
N SER A 26 29.12 0.33 14.87
CA SER A 26 28.56 0.40 16.21
C SER A 26 29.22 1.53 16.99
N SER A 27 28.45 2.38 17.67
CA SER A 27 28.95 3.07 18.85
C SER A 27 27.90 3.16 19.94
N SER A 28 28.23 2.49 21.05
CA SER A 28 27.66 2.61 22.37
C SER A 28 27.92 3.99 22.96
N PHE A 29 26.94 4.60 23.64
CA PHE A 29 27.24 5.58 24.69
C PHE A 29 26.22 5.52 25.82
N ARG A 30 26.75 5.30 27.04
CA ARG A 30 26.02 5.23 28.30
C ARG A 30 25.92 6.61 28.97
N ASP A 31 24.86 6.73 29.77
CA ASP A 31 24.72 7.47 31.04
C ASP A 31 24.43 9.00 31.10
N LYS A 32 23.18 9.29 31.51
CA LYS A 32 22.72 10.14 32.68
C LYS A 32 23.04 11.66 32.70
N PRO A 33 22.47 12.46 33.64
CA PRO A 33 21.07 12.64 34.05
C PRO A 33 20.67 14.15 34.20
N ALA A 34 19.46 14.38 34.74
CA ALA A 34 19.01 15.57 35.49
C ALA A 34 18.61 16.85 34.72
N THR A 35 17.31 17.20 34.80
CA THR A 35 16.88 18.60 34.84
C THR A 35 15.77 18.82 35.88
N ASN A 36 16.21 19.31 37.04
CA ASN A 36 15.69 20.44 37.81
C ASN A 36 14.15 20.51 38.06
N ILE A 37 13.73 19.95 39.20
CA ILE A 37 12.45 20.30 39.84
C ILE A 37 12.68 21.59 40.64
N LYS A 38 12.15 22.71 40.16
CA LYS A 38 12.02 23.93 40.97
C LYS A 38 10.96 23.69 42.05
N GLU A 39 11.42 23.58 43.30
CA GLU A 39 10.56 23.60 44.48
C GLU A 39 9.82 24.94 44.56
N LYS A 40 8.51 24.91 44.27
CA LYS A 40 7.63 26.06 44.48
C LYS A 40 6.90 25.86 45.81
N LYS A 41 7.12 26.79 46.74
CA LYS A 41 6.45 26.89 48.05
C LYS A 41 4.95 26.56 47.94
N ILE A 42 4.51 25.53 48.66
CA ILE A 42 3.10 25.15 48.78
C ILE A 42 2.47 26.01 49.88
N SER A 43 1.66 26.98 49.48
CA SER A 43 0.63 27.56 50.34
C SER A 43 -0.46 26.50 50.56
N SER A 44 -0.84 26.28 51.81
CA SER A 44 -1.79 25.24 52.24
C SER A 44 -3.21 25.53 51.75
N SER A 45 -3.51 25.11 50.52
CA SER A 45 -4.89 24.98 50.04
C SER A 45 -5.33 23.52 50.16
N LYS A 46 -6.58 23.30 50.60
CA LYS A 46 -7.19 21.98 50.82
C LYS A 46 -6.86 21.02 49.66
N SER A 47 -6.22 19.89 49.95
CA SER A 47 -5.77 18.97 48.91
C SER A 47 -6.97 18.39 48.15
N LYS A 48 -7.04 18.64 46.84
CA LYS A 48 -8.07 18.04 45.99
C LYS A 48 -7.85 16.52 45.99
N ARG A 49 -8.91 15.73 46.20
CA ARG A 49 -8.83 14.25 46.14
C ARG A 49 -8.30 13.82 44.78
N ARG A 50 -7.31 12.91 44.78
CA ARG A 50 -6.77 12.32 43.55
C ARG A 50 -7.71 11.24 43.02
N CYS A 51 -7.96 11.25 41.72
CA CYS A 51 -8.77 10.24 41.04
C CYS A 51 -7.99 8.94 40.86
N ILE A 52 -8.63 7.81 41.13
CA ILE A 52 -8.10 6.45 40.92
C ILE A 52 -8.76 5.87 39.66
N PHE A 53 -8.07 4.96 38.99
CA PHE A 53 -8.60 4.25 37.83
C PHE A 53 -9.92 3.54 38.16
N ASN A 54 -10.98 3.81 37.39
CA ASN A 54 -12.28 3.18 37.58
C ASN A 54 -12.49 2.10 36.51
N GLN A 55 -12.70 0.86 36.95
CA GLN A 55 -12.94 -0.28 36.05
C GLN A 55 -14.22 -0.12 35.19
N GLN A 56 -15.18 0.70 35.61
CA GLN A 56 -16.38 1.00 34.81
C GLN A 56 -16.04 1.62 33.46
N TRP A 57 -14.93 2.37 33.35
CA TRP A 57 -14.49 2.96 32.08
C TRP A 57 -14.14 1.91 31.01
N LEU A 58 -13.79 0.69 31.40
CA LEU A 58 -13.56 -0.40 30.44
C LEU A 58 -14.86 -0.93 29.84
N LYS A 59 -16.01 -0.68 30.47
CA LYS A 59 -17.33 -1.08 29.95
C LYS A 59 -17.86 -0.06 28.95
N ASP A 60 -17.40 1.18 29.03
CA ASP A 60 -17.83 2.23 28.12
C ASP A 60 -17.24 1.99 26.71
N PRO A 61 -18.06 1.90 25.66
CA PRO A 61 -17.58 1.63 24.30
C PRO A 61 -16.65 2.73 23.78
N LYS A 62 -16.73 3.94 24.34
CA LYS A 62 -15.84 5.06 24.02
C LYS A 62 -14.40 4.84 24.45
N TYR A 63 -14.17 4.15 25.56
CA TYR A 63 -12.84 4.02 26.18
C TYR A 63 -12.28 2.60 26.08
N ALA A 64 -13.14 1.58 26.07
CA ALA A 64 -12.78 0.17 25.96
C ALA A 64 -11.75 -0.17 24.85
N PRO A 65 -11.78 0.45 23.65
CA PRO A 65 -10.86 0.07 22.56
C PRO A 65 -9.38 0.33 22.86
N PHE A 66 -9.07 1.31 23.71
CA PHE A 66 -7.69 1.75 23.93
C PHE A 66 -7.26 1.85 25.39
N LEU A 67 -8.19 1.99 26.33
CA LEU A 67 -7.90 2.23 27.72
C LEU A 67 -7.66 0.92 28.47
N ARG A 68 -6.55 0.86 29.23
CA ARG A 68 -6.20 -0.27 30.10
C ARG A 68 -5.72 0.23 31.46
N GLU A 69 -5.81 -0.63 32.47
CA GLU A 69 -5.29 -0.36 33.81
C GLU A 69 -3.76 -0.41 33.83
N CYS A 70 -3.13 0.50 34.58
CA CYS A 70 -1.68 0.50 34.78
C CYS A 70 -1.33 -0.33 36.04
N ARG A 71 -0.72 -1.51 35.85
CA ARG A 71 -0.33 -2.41 36.96
C ARG A 71 0.60 -1.78 37.98
N ALA A 72 1.43 -0.82 37.56
CA ALA A 72 2.42 -0.19 38.42
C ALA A 72 1.86 0.95 39.29
N ASN A 73 0.77 1.61 38.86
CA ASN A 73 0.24 2.77 39.57
C ASN A 73 -1.25 2.98 39.31
N LYS A 74 -2.05 2.89 40.39
CA LYS A 74 -3.51 3.09 40.39
C LYS A 74 -3.98 4.50 39.98
N TYR A 75 -3.08 5.48 39.95
CA TYR A 75 -3.36 6.85 39.51
C TYR A 75 -3.00 7.10 38.03
N PHE A 76 -2.54 6.07 37.32
CA PHE A 76 -2.20 6.12 35.90
C PHE A 76 -3.10 5.18 35.11
N ALA A 77 -3.38 5.56 33.87
CA ALA A 77 -4.01 4.71 32.88
C ALA A 77 -3.02 4.42 31.75
N HIS A 78 -3.16 3.26 31.12
CA HIS A 78 -2.37 2.86 29.96
C HIS A 78 -3.22 2.98 28.69
N CYS A 79 -2.65 3.54 27.62
CA CYS A 79 -3.27 3.58 26.31
C CYS A 79 -2.60 2.59 25.36
N SER A 80 -3.33 1.63 24.81
CA SER A 80 -2.76 0.67 23.84
C SER A 80 -2.50 1.26 22.46
N ILE A 81 -3.13 2.38 22.12
CA ILE A 81 -2.86 3.09 20.86
C ILE A 81 -1.53 3.84 20.96
N CYS A 82 -1.36 4.64 22.02
CA CYS A 82 -0.14 5.43 22.25
C CYS A 82 1.01 4.61 22.86
N LYS A 83 0.74 3.41 23.37
CA LYS A 83 1.68 2.57 24.14
C LYS A 83 2.33 3.31 25.31
N SER A 84 1.60 4.25 25.91
CA SER A 84 2.11 5.11 26.98
C SER A 84 1.18 5.14 28.19
N ASN A 85 1.77 5.38 29.36
CA ASN A 85 1.04 5.61 30.60
C ASN A 85 0.83 7.10 30.81
N PHE A 86 -0.37 7.52 31.20
CA PHE A 86 -0.68 8.91 31.51
C PHE A 86 -1.39 9.02 32.86
N SER A 87 -1.17 10.13 33.56
CA SER A 87 -1.78 10.37 34.87
C SER A 87 -3.26 10.74 34.71
N ILE A 88 -4.09 10.14 35.56
CA ILE A 88 -5.52 10.48 35.72
C ILE A 88 -5.80 11.17 37.05
N SER A 89 -4.79 11.37 37.90
CA SER A 89 -4.95 11.81 39.29
C SER A 89 -5.70 13.13 39.45
N ASN A 90 -5.52 14.07 38.52
CA ASN A 90 -5.98 15.45 38.68
C ASN A 90 -7.27 15.76 37.89
N GLY A 91 -7.96 14.75 37.35
CA GLY A 91 -9.17 14.98 36.55
C GLY A 91 -9.87 13.75 35.98
N GLY A 92 -9.39 12.53 36.26
CA GLY A 92 -10.06 11.28 35.85
C GLY A 92 -10.42 11.27 34.36
N VAL A 93 -11.73 11.16 34.08
CA VAL A 93 -12.32 11.11 32.73
C VAL A 93 -11.93 12.31 31.87
N TYR A 94 -11.79 13.51 32.44
CA TYR A 94 -11.35 14.69 31.69
C TYR A 94 -9.97 14.48 31.06
N LEU A 95 -9.04 13.85 31.78
CA LEU A 95 -7.69 13.57 31.29
C LEU A 95 -7.70 12.48 30.21
N ILE A 96 -8.65 11.56 30.28
CA ILE A 96 -8.88 10.54 29.24
C ILE A 96 -9.38 11.21 27.96
N ASN A 97 -10.40 12.08 28.04
CA ASN A 97 -10.91 12.80 26.86
C ASN A 97 -9.81 13.69 26.24
N ARG A 98 -9.07 14.43 27.07
CA ARG A 98 -7.94 15.25 26.61
C ARG A 98 -6.84 14.42 25.95
N HIS A 99 -6.60 13.19 26.43
CA HIS A 99 -5.65 12.29 25.81
C HIS A 99 -6.07 11.88 24.39
N ILE A 100 -7.36 11.56 24.17
CA ILE A 100 -7.91 11.21 22.84
C ILE A 100 -7.80 12.39 21.86
N GLU A 101 -8.01 13.61 22.37
CA GLU A 101 -7.93 14.83 21.56
C GLU A 101 -6.49 15.21 21.18
N PHE A 102 -5.50 14.69 21.90
CA PHE A 102 -4.09 15.02 21.70
C PHE A 102 -3.57 14.49 20.36
N ALA A 103 -2.72 15.29 19.70
CA ALA A 103 -2.22 15.00 18.35
C ALA A 103 -1.53 13.63 18.23
N ASN A 104 -0.77 13.23 19.25
CA ASN A 104 -0.11 11.92 19.26
C ASN A 104 -1.13 10.78 19.21
N HIS A 105 -2.22 10.86 19.97
CA HIS A 105 -3.24 9.82 19.97
C HIS A 105 -3.91 9.70 18.61
N LYS A 106 -4.35 10.82 18.02
CA LYS A 106 -4.96 10.86 16.69
C LYS A 106 -4.05 10.25 15.63
N ARG A 107 -2.77 10.66 15.60
CA ARG A 107 -1.77 10.12 14.68
C ARG A 107 -1.59 8.60 14.83
N PHE A 108 -1.45 8.11 16.06
CA PHE A 108 -1.28 6.66 16.28
C PHE A 108 -2.55 5.87 15.97
N ALA A 109 -3.74 6.44 16.23
CA ALA A 109 -5.01 5.84 15.85
C ALA A 109 -5.14 5.72 14.33
N GLU A 110 -4.77 6.77 13.57
CA GLU A 110 -4.74 6.75 12.11
C GLU A 110 -3.76 5.70 11.57
N ILE A 111 -2.57 5.60 12.15
CA ILE A 111 -1.58 4.59 11.75
C ILE A 111 -2.12 3.17 12.01
N GLN A 112 -2.78 2.93 13.14
CA GLN A 112 -3.40 1.62 13.41
C GLN A 112 -4.54 1.31 12.44
N ALA A 113 -5.39 2.29 12.14
CA ALA A 113 -6.45 2.13 11.14
C ALA A 113 -5.86 1.75 9.78
N LYS A 114 -4.81 2.45 9.33
CA LYS A 114 -4.09 2.16 8.08
C LYS A 114 -3.44 0.78 8.05
N LYS A 115 -2.99 0.25 9.19
CA LYS A 115 -2.43 -1.12 9.25
C LYS A 115 -3.49 -2.20 9.11
N ASN A 116 -4.71 -1.92 9.56
CA ASN A 116 -5.83 -2.86 9.49
C ASN A 116 -6.54 -2.83 8.13
N SER A 117 -6.28 -1.81 7.30
CA SER A 117 -6.81 -1.68 5.93
C SER A 117 -5.69 -1.85 4.90
N ARG A 118 -5.83 -2.78 3.95
CA ARG A 118 -4.94 -2.81 2.78
C ARG A 118 -5.22 -1.61 1.88
N SER A 119 -4.17 -1.03 1.31
CA SER A 119 -4.34 0.03 0.32
C SER A 119 -4.75 -0.59 -1.01
N ILE A 120 -5.52 0.14 -1.85
CA ILE A 120 -5.83 -0.33 -3.22
C ILE A 120 -4.53 -0.52 -4.03
N CYS A 121 -3.51 0.30 -3.75
CA CYS A 121 -2.21 0.20 -4.39
C CYS A 121 -1.50 -1.13 -4.12
N ASP A 122 -1.82 -1.83 -3.02
CA ASP A 122 -1.25 -3.14 -2.70
C ASP A 122 -1.69 -4.22 -3.72
N PHE A 123 -2.75 -3.96 -4.49
CA PHE A 123 -3.25 -4.86 -5.55
C PHE A 123 -2.72 -4.51 -6.94
N ILE A 124 -2.00 -3.40 -7.09
CA ILE A 124 -1.46 -2.96 -8.37
C ILE A 124 0.00 -3.44 -8.45
N PRO A 125 0.34 -4.35 -9.38
CA PRO A 125 1.72 -4.82 -9.51
C PRO A 125 2.66 -3.68 -9.94
N PRO A 126 3.97 -3.78 -9.62
CA PRO A 126 4.96 -2.78 -9.97
C PRO A 126 5.04 -2.53 -11.49
N SER A 127 5.23 -1.27 -11.86
CA SER A 127 5.07 -0.76 -13.24
C SER A 127 5.91 -1.46 -14.31
N SER A 128 7.09 -2.00 -13.97
CA SER A 128 8.01 -2.61 -14.94
C SER A 128 7.60 -4.03 -15.38
N ALA A 129 6.99 -4.81 -14.49
CA ALA A 129 6.40 -6.10 -14.84
C ALA A 129 5.12 -5.92 -15.65
N LEU A 130 4.37 -4.85 -15.35
CA LEU A 130 3.14 -4.51 -16.06
C LEU A 130 3.38 -4.19 -17.54
N THR A 131 4.48 -3.52 -17.90
CA THR A 131 4.74 -3.16 -19.31
C THR A 131 5.00 -4.38 -20.19
N LYS A 132 5.86 -5.33 -19.75
CA LYS A 132 6.14 -6.56 -20.50
C LYS A 132 4.90 -7.46 -20.62
N LEU A 133 4.15 -7.62 -19.53
CA LEU A 133 2.90 -8.38 -19.54
C LEU A 133 1.87 -7.76 -20.50
N THR A 134 1.70 -6.43 -20.43
CA THR A 134 0.77 -5.70 -21.29
C THR A 134 1.16 -5.82 -22.77
N ALA A 135 2.45 -5.76 -23.09
CA ALA A 135 2.95 -5.96 -24.45
C ALA A 135 2.68 -7.38 -24.97
N ALA A 136 2.87 -8.40 -24.12
CA ALA A 136 2.56 -9.79 -24.48
C ALA A 136 1.06 -10.00 -24.73
N GLU A 137 0.21 -9.45 -23.86
CA GLU A 137 -1.25 -9.50 -24.01
C GLU A 137 -1.72 -8.77 -25.27
N LEU A 138 -1.18 -7.57 -25.55
CA LEU A 138 -1.54 -6.81 -26.74
C LEU A 138 -1.08 -7.52 -28.03
N SER A 139 0.11 -8.12 -28.02
CA SER A 139 0.61 -8.94 -29.13
C SER A 139 -0.30 -10.13 -29.41
N LEU A 140 -0.78 -10.82 -28.37
CA LEU A 140 -1.71 -11.94 -28.51
C LEU A 140 -3.05 -11.49 -29.10
N VAL A 141 -3.57 -10.34 -28.68
CA VAL A 141 -4.79 -9.75 -29.22
C VAL A 141 -4.62 -9.36 -30.68
N TYR A 142 -3.51 -8.68 -31.02
CA TYR A 142 -3.20 -8.29 -32.39
C TYR A 142 -3.08 -9.51 -33.32
N HIS A 143 -2.39 -10.57 -32.87
CA HIS A 143 -2.32 -11.83 -33.61
C HIS A 143 -3.72 -12.42 -33.86
N GLY A 144 -4.58 -12.42 -32.83
CA GLY A 144 -5.96 -12.85 -32.95
C GLY A 144 -6.75 -12.05 -33.98
N VAL A 145 -6.67 -10.71 -33.95
CA VAL A 145 -7.34 -9.84 -34.93
C VAL A 145 -6.81 -10.09 -36.34
N ARG A 146 -5.49 -10.18 -36.51
CA ARG A 146 -4.83 -10.40 -37.80
C ARG A 146 -5.26 -11.71 -38.46
N HIS A 147 -5.49 -12.75 -37.68
CA HIS A 147 -5.88 -14.08 -38.17
C HIS A 147 -7.37 -14.38 -38.02
N GLY A 148 -8.19 -13.41 -37.58
CA GLY A 148 -9.64 -13.57 -37.44
C GLY A 148 -10.06 -14.56 -36.35
N TYR A 149 -9.27 -14.71 -35.28
CA TYR A 149 -9.64 -15.57 -34.17
C TYR A 149 -10.79 -14.99 -33.35
N SER A 150 -11.66 -15.89 -32.89
CA SER A 150 -12.79 -15.52 -32.05
C SER A 150 -12.32 -15.02 -30.68
N TYR A 151 -12.93 -13.95 -30.18
CA TYR A 151 -12.72 -13.54 -28.79
C TYR A 151 -13.15 -14.61 -27.78
N ILE A 152 -14.03 -15.54 -28.18
CA ILE A 152 -14.44 -16.65 -27.32
C ILE A 152 -13.29 -17.65 -27.16
N SER A 153 -12.55 -17.97 -28.22
CA SER A 153 -11.38 -18.85 -28.12
C SER A 153 -10.26 -18.24 -27.26
N GLN A 154 -10.24 -16.91 -27.12
CA GLN A 154 -9.23 -16.23 -26.32
C GLN A 154 -9.24 -16.66 -24.84
N SER A 155 -10.40 -16.97 -24.26
CA SER A 155 -10.46 -17.42 -22.86
C SER A 155 -9.75 -18.77 -22.67
N CYS A 156 -10.00 -19.75 -23.54
CA CYS A 156 -9.30 -21.03 -23.45
C CYS A 156 -7.83 -20.93 -23.87
N THR A 157 -7.48 -19.98 -24.74
CA THR A 157 -6.08 -19.69 -25.08
C THR A 157 -5.29 -19.23 -23.85
N VAL A 158 -5.85 -18.34 -23.03
CA VAL A 158 -5.18 -17.89 -21.78
C VAL A 158 -4.94 -19.06 -20.84
N ASP A 159 -5.94 -19.91 -20.64
CA ASP A 159 -5.80 -21.10 -19.78
C ASP A 159 -4.76 -22.09 -20.32
N LEU A 160 -4.66 -22.21 -21.64
CA LEU A 160 -3.65 -23.02 -22.31
C LEU A 160 -2.24 -22.42 -22.15
N LEU A 161 -2.08 -21.11 -22.38
CA LEU A 161 -0.79 -20.42 -22.25
C LEU A 161 -0.23 -20.55 -20.84
N LYS A 162 -1.07 -20.46 -19.81
CA LYS A 162 -0.63 -20.71 -18.42
C LYS A 162 -0.14 -22.14 -18.18
N LYS A 163 -0.69 -23.13 -18.87
CA LYS A 163 -0.26 -24.52 -18.75
C LYS A 163 1.04 -24.78 -19.51
N ILE A 164 1.18 -24.20 -20.71
CA ILE A 164 2.38 -24.35 -21.55
C ILE A 164 3.56 -23.60 -20.93
N PHE A 165 3.32 -22.38 -20.45
CA PHE A 165 4.34 -21.50 -19.88
C PHE A 165 4.23 -21.46 -18.35
N ASN A 166 4.34 -22.63 -17.74
CA ASN A 166 4.28 -22.80 -16.28
C ASN A 166 5.43 -22.09 -15.55
N GLU A 167 6.63 -22.13 -16.12
CA GLU A 167 7.84 -21.52 -15.54
C GLU A 167 7.96 -20.00 -15.79
N SER A 168 7.15 -19.43 -16.68
CA SER A 168 7.25 -18.02 -17.05
C SER A 168 6.34 -17.14 -16.19
N GLU A 169 6.89 -16.09 -15.58
CA GLU A 169 6.11 -15.08 -14.86
C GLU A 169 5.05 -14.43 -15.78
N ILE A 170 5.40 -14.14 -17.04
CA ILE A 170 4.48 -13.57 -18.04
C ILE A 170 3.39 -14.57 -18.38
N GLY A 171 3.78 -15.84 -18.59
CA GLY A 171 2.86 -16.94 -18.92
C GLY A 171 1.80 -17.16 -17.83
N GLN A 172 2.21 -17.14 -16.56
CA GLN A 172 1.30 -17.29 -15.42
C GLN A 172 0.38 -16.08 -15.22
N ASN A 173 0.91 -14.88 -15.42
CA ASN A 173 0.18 -13.65 -15.15
C ASN A 173 -0.71 -13.19 -16.31
N ILE A 174 -0.65 -13.85 -17.46
CA ILE A 174 -1.50 -13.50 -18.60
C ILE A 174 -2.99 -13.66 -18.21
N SER A 175 -3.77 -12.61 -18.43
CA SER A 175 -5.17 -12.53 -17.98
C SER A 175 -6.12 -12.07 -19.09
N CYS A 176 -5.58 -11.85 -20.28
CA CYS A 176 -6.29 -11.31 -21.45
C CYS A 176 -7.28 -12.32 -22.07
N GLY A 177 -8.39 -12.53 -21.38
CA GLY A 177 -9.53 -13.30 -21.89
C GLY A 177 -10.42 -12.48 -22.83
N LYS A 178 -11.59 -13.05 -23.16
CA LYS A 178 -12.53 -12.51 -24.16
C LYS A 178 -12.83 -11.01 -24.06
N THR A 179 -13.21 -10.54 -22.88
CA THR A 179 -13.67 -9.15 -22.68
C THR A 179 -12.52 -8.17 -22.84
N LYS A 180 -11.37 -8.48 -22.20
CA LYS A 180 -10.16 -7.67 -22.27
C LYS A 180 -9.61 -7.62 -23.69
N ALA A 181 -9.60 -8.75 -24.39
CA ALA A 181 -9.14 -8.81 -25.78
C ALA A 181 -10.02 -8.00 -26.74
N ARG A 182 -11.34 -8.07 -26.59
CA ARG A 182 -12.26 -7.22 -27.37
C ARG A 182 -11.98 -5.74 -27.11
N GLU A 183 -11.86 -5.36 -25.84
CA GLU A 183 -11.66 -3.97 -25.46
C GLU A 183 -10.33 -3.42 -25.97
N LEU A 184 -9.25 -4.18 -25.83
CA LEU A 184 -7.95 -3.84 -26.41
C LEU A 184 -7.99 -3.73 -27.94
N SER A 185 -8.76 -4.60 -28.60
CA SER A 185 -8.91 -4.52 -30.06
C SER A 185 -9.62 -3.25 -30.51
N VAL A 186 -10.72 -2.89 -29.85
CA VAL A 186 -11.58 -1.78 -30.29
C VAL A 186 -11.03 -0.45 -29.80
N ASN A 187 -10.75 -0.33 -28.50
CA ASN A 187 -10.49 0.96 -27.85
C ASN A 187 -8.99 1.29 -27.75
N VAL A 188 -8.10 0.34 -28.01
CA VAL A 188 -6.65 0.63 -28.07
C VAL A 188 -6.16 0.54 -29.51
N LEU A 189 -6.25 -0.65 -30.12
CA LEU A 189 -5.77 -0.84 -31.49
C LEU A 189 -6.62 -0.07 -32.52
N GLY A 190 -7.95 -0.09 -32.38
CA GLY A 190 -8.86 0.62 -33.28
C GLY A 190 -8.66 2.14 -33.24
N GLU A 191 -8.58 2.74 -32.06
CA GLU A 191 -8.34 4.18 -31.91
C GLU A 191 -6.96 4.60 -32.44
N LEU A 192 -5.93 3.79 -32.18
CA LEU A 192 -4.58 4.03 -32.72
C LEU A 192 -4.58 4.01 -34.25
N ILE A 193 -5.17 2.98 -34.86
CA ILE A 193 -5.25 2.87 -36.32
C ILE A 193 -6.04 4.05 -36.92
N LEU A 194 -7.17 4.42 -36.32
CA LEU A 194 -7.96 5.57 -36.78
C LEU A 194 -7.12 6.85 -36.78
N SER A 195 -6.36 7.09 -35.72
CA SER A 195 -5.48 8.26 -35.62
C SER A 195 -4.40 8.28 -36.71
N ILE A 196 -3.78 7.13 -36.99
CA ILE A 196 -2.76 6.97 -38.02
C ILE A 196 -3.37 7.19 -39.41
N VAL A 197 -4.53 6.61 -39.68
CA VAL A 197 -5.23 6.76 -40.97
C VAL A 197 -5.60 8.23 -41.21
N LEU A 198 -6.13 8.94 -40.20
CA LEU A 198 -6.45 10.36 -40.34
C LEU A 198 -5.21 11.22 -40.61
N LEU A 199 -4.09 10.93 -39.96
CA LEU A 199 -2.81 11.61 -40.21
C LEU A 199 -2.33 11.37 -41.64
N VAL A 200 -2.30 10.11 -42.08
CA VAL A 200 -1.82 9.74 -43.42
C VAL A 200 -2.72 10.34 -44.52
N LEU A 201 -4.04 10.34 -44.31
CA LEU A 201 -4.97 10.93 -45.27
C LEU A 201 -4.92 12.46 -45.26
N GLY A 202 -4.82 13.09 -44.09
CA GLY A 202 -4.69 14.55 -43.97
C GLY A 202 -3.44 15.09 -44.66
N ASN A 203 -2.34 14.33 -44.61
CA ASN A 203 -1.09 14.67 -45.32
C ASN A 203 -1.14 14.43 -46.83
N LYS A 204 -2.15 13.69 -47.35
CA LYS A 204 -2.33 13.45 -48.79
C LYS A 204 -3.32 14.42 -49.45
N ILE A 205 -4.06 15.20 -48.67
CA ILE A 205 -5.08 16.13 -49.16
C ILE A 205 -4.53 17.57 -49.27
N ASN A 206 -3.37 17.86 -48.67
CA ASN A 206 -2.59 19.09 -48.89
C ASN A 206 -1.46 18.87 -49.89
#